data_AF-B4HBB2-F1
#
_entry.id   AF-B4HBB2-F1
#
_cell.length_a   1.000
_cell.length_b   1.000
_cell.length_c   1.000
_cell.angle_alpha   90.00
_cell.angle_beta   90.00
_cell.angle_gamma   90.00
#
_symmetry.space_group_name_H-M   'P 1'
#
loop_
_entity.id
_entity.type
_entity.pdbx_description
1 polymer ?
#
loop_
_entity_poly.entity_id
_entity_poly.type
_entity_poly.pdbx_seq_one_letter_code
_entity_poly.pdbx_strand_id
1 'polypeptide(L)'
;MMLNCAHLCEVIKSFLTERTFRVVKDGAASLTKTIKAGEPHGTVLGPTLYCLFTHDMPNPSTVRREMTTQQYSRGQSTAIPQAV
;
A
#
# COMPACT_ATOMS: atom_id res chain seq x y z
N MET A 1 -20.13 20.54 -13.86
CA MET A 1 -20.32 20.14 -12.46
C MET A 1 -18.93 19.94 -11.86
N MET A 2 -18.46 20.85 -11.01
CA MET A 2 -17.10 20.74 -10.45
C MET A 2 -17.06 19.56 -9.48
N LEU A 3 -16.26 18.55 -9.81
CA LEU A 3 -15.96 17.45 -8.92
C LEU A 3 -15.12 18.03 -7.77
N ASN A 4 -15.74 18.28 -6.62
CA ASN A 4 -15.01 18.74 -5.45
C ASN A 4 -14.14 17.58 -4.93
N CYS A 5 -12.94 17.89 -4.43
CA CYS A 5 -11.98 16.87 -3.99
C CYS A 5 -12.56 15.99 -2.87
N ALA A 6 -13.38 16.56 -1.99
CA ALA A 6 -14.04 15.84 -0.91
C ALA A 6 -15.00 14.75 -1.43
N HIS A 7 -15.73 15.02 -2.51
CA HIS A 7 -16.67 14.11 -3.12
C HIS A 7 -15.95 12.95 -3.80
N LEU A 8 -14.82 13.24 -4.47
CA LEU A 8 -13.97 12.20 -5.02
C LEU A 8 -13.43 11.29 -3.90
N CYS A 9 -13.00 11.86 -2.77
CA CYS A 9 -12.55 11.08 -1.61
C CYS A 9 -13.67 10.21 -1.04
N GLU A 10 -14.90 10.71 -0.92
CA GLU A 10 -16.04 9.91 -0.46
C GLU A 10 -16.38 8.78 -1.43
N VAL A 11 -16.32 9.02 -2.74
CA VAL A 11 -16.50 7.98 -3.76
C VAL A 11 -15.42 6.89 -3.62
N ILE A 12 -14.15 7.28 -3.52
CA ILE A 12 -13.03 6.33 -3.34
C ILE A 12 -13.19 5.56 -2.02
N LYS A 13 -13.60 6.21 -0.94
CA LYS A 13 -13.85 5.58 0.35
C LYS A 13 -14.97 4.54 0.25
N SER A 14 -16.12 4.91 -0.32
CA SER A 14 -17.24 3.99 -0.53
C SER A 14 -16.87 2.78 -1.40
N PHE A 15 -15.93 2.98 -2.33
CA PHE A 15 -15.41 1.94 -3.19
C PHE A 15 -14.47 0.97 -2.45
N LEU A 16 -13.71 1.45 -1.46
CA LEU A 16 -12.77 0.63 -0.70
C LEU A 16 -13.40 -0.06 0.52
N THR A 17 -14.40 0.55 1.16
CA THR A 17 -14.98 0.10 2.44
C THR A 17 -16.31 -0.66 2.30
N GLU A 18 -16.63 -1.49 3.29
CA GLU A 18 -17.97 -2.12 3.47
C GLU A 18 -18.50 -2.92 2.28
N ARG A 19 -17.60 -3.38 1.40
CA ARG A 19 -17.97 -4.14 0.22
C ARG A 19 -18.54 -5.51 0.58
N THR A 20 -19.54 -5.93 -0.20
CA THR A 20 -20.13 -7.25 -0.08
C THR A 20 -20.22 -7.93 -1.44
N PHE A 21 -20.25 -9.26 -1.44
CA PHE A 21 -20.46 -10.07 -2.64
C PHE A 21 -21.53 -11.13 -2.41
N ARG A 22 -22.18 -11.51 -3.50
CA ARG A 22 -23.14 -12.60 -3.57
C ARG A 22 -23.02 -13.26 -4.94
N VAL A 23 -23.09 -14.59 -4.99
CA VAL A 23 -23.04 -15.36 -6.22
C VAL A 23 -24.45 -15.78 -6.59
N VAL A 24 -24.86 -15.54 -7.83
CA VAL A 24 -26.13 -16.02 -8.39
C VAL A 24 -25.83 -17.05 -9.45
N LYS A 25 -26.41 -18.24 -9.32
CA LYS A 25 -26.27 -19.34 -10.29
C LYS A 25 -27.63 -20.04 -10.43
N ASP A 26 -28.08 -20.21 -11.67
CA ASP A 26 -29.32 -20.93 -12.00
C ASP A 26 -30.55 -20.45 -11.21
N GLY A 27 -30.65 -19.13 -10.98
CA GLY A 27 -31.74 -18.51 -10.21
C GLY A 27 -31.61 -18.60 -8.69
N ALA A 28 -30.65 -19.39 -8.18
CA ALA A 28 -30.34 -19.46 -6.75
C ALA A 28 -29.22 -18.47 -6.38
N ALA A 29 -29.40 -17.77 -5.27
CA ALA A 29 -28.43 -16.80 -4.78
C ALA A 29 -27.77 -17.28 -3.49
N SER A 30 -26.43 -17.17 -3.40
CA SER A 30 -25.69 -17.46 -2.18
C SER A 30 -26.04 -16.47 -1.07
N LEU A 31 -25.58 -16.72 0.15
CA LEU A 31 -25.59 -15.69 1.20
C LEU A 31 -24.68 -14.52 0.79
N THR A 32 -25.05 -13.30 1.20
CA THR A 32 -24.16 -12.13 1.09
C THR A 32 -23.02 -12.29 2.08
N LYS A 33 -21.79 -12.00 1.63
CA LYS A 33 -20.59 -12.02 2.45
C LYS A 33 -19.82 -10.72 2.29
N THR A 34 -19.18 -10.26 3.36
CA THR A 34 -18.35 -9.04 3.34
C THR A 34 -16.95 -9.35 2.81
N ILE A 35 -16.42 -8.46 1.98
CA ILE A 35 -15.06 -8.52 1.45
C ILE A 35 -14.16 -7.69 2.38
N LYS A 36 -13.22 -8.35 3.06
CA LYS A 36 -12.32 -7.69 4.03
C LYS A 36 -11.02 -7.17 3.40
N ALA A 37 -10.67 -7.63 2.20
CA ALA A 37 -9.40 -7.31 1.56
C ALA A 37 -9.49 -7.42 0.04
N GLY A 38 -8.57 -6.76 -0.66
CA GLY A 38 -8.50 -6.74 -2.13
C GLY A 38 -9.45 -5.73 -2.75
N GLU A 39 -9.40 -5.56 -4.06
CA GLU A 39 -10.31 -4.77 -4.90
C GLU A 39 -11.39 -5.71 -5.50
N PRO A 40 -12.57 -5.23 -5.92
CA PRO A 40 -13.43 -6.06 -6.76
C PRO A 40 -12.68 -6.38 -8.06
N HIS A 41 -12.50 -7.66 -8.38
CA HIS A 41 -11.80 -8.06 -9.60
C HIS A 41 -12.60 -7.59 -10.83
N GLY A 42 -11.93 -6.87 -11.74
CA GLY A 42 -12.56 -6.31 -12.95
C GLY A 42 -12.88 -4.82 -12.90
N THR A 43 -12.44 -4.10 -11.87
CA THR A 43 -12.59 -2.64 -11.79
C THR A 43 -11.47 -1.93 -12.56
N VAL A 44 -11.81 -0.85 -13.27
CA VAL A 44 -10.81 0.05 -13.88
C VAL A 44 -10.11 0.88 -12.80
N LEU A 45 -10.81 1.18 -11.71
CA LEU A 45 -10.30 2.02 -10.62
C LEU A 45 -9.25 1.30 -9.75
N GLY A 46 -9.33 -0.03 -9.63
CA GLY A 46 -8.45 -0.82 -8.77
C GLY A 46 -6.97 -0.71 -9.14
N PRO A 47 -6.56 -0.95 -10.39
CA PRO A 47 -5.17 -0.76 -10.83
C PRO A 47 -4.65 0.66 -10.59
N THR A 48 -5.48 1.69 -10.81
CA THR A 48 -5.08 3.09 -10.59
C THR A 48 -4.83 3.38 -9.10
N LEU A 49 -5.74 2.95 -8.22
CA LEU A 49 -5.57 3.12 -6.77
C LEU A 49 -4.38 2.31 -6.25
N TYR A 50 -4.12 1.13 -6.81
CA TYR A 50 -2.95 0.33 -6.48
C TYR A 50 -1.65 1.05 -6.87
N CYS A 51 -1.56 1.61 -8.07
CA CYS A 51 -0.39 2.39 -8.49
C CYS A 51 -0.13 3.57 -7.56
N LEU A 52 -1.17 4.34 -7.20
CA LEU A 52 -1.05 5.45 -6.26
C LEU A 52 -0.56 4.97 -4.89
N PHE A 53 -1.20 3.94 -4.34
CA PHE A 53 -0.82 3.35 -3.05
C PHE A 53 0.64 2.90 -3.03
N THR A 54 1.10 2.23 -4.09
CA THR A 54 2.49 1.75 -4.18
C THR A 54 3.51 2.85 -4.45
N HIS A 55 3.09 3.95 -5.09
CA HIS A 55 3.95 5.11 -5.32
C HIS A 55 4.34 5.80 -4.02
N ASP A 56 3.41 5.87 -3.06
CA ASP A 56 3.63 6.49 -1.75
C ASP A 56 4.37 5.57 -0.77
N MET A 57 4.58 4.30 -1.10
CA MET A 57 5.35 3.40 -0.23
C MET A 57 6.83 3.79 -0.21
N PRO A 58 7.47 3.84 0.97
CA PRO A 58 8.89 4.15 1.06
C PRO A 58 9.69 3.11 0.29
N ASN A 59 10.50 3.57 -0.66
CA ASN A 59 11.26 2.62 -1.45
C ASN A 59 12.27 1.90 -0.51
N PRO A 60 12.43 0.57 -0.66
CA PRO A 60 13.30 -0.20 0.23
C PRO A 60 14.79 0.11 0.07
N SER A 61 15.21 0.78 -1.01
CA SER A 61 16.60 1.19 -1.22
C SER A 61 16.98 2.50 -0.53
N THR A 62 16.01 3.37 -0.22
CA THR A 62 16.17 4.61 0.55
C THR A 62 16.17 4.29 2.05
N VAL A 63 15.31 3.38 2.51
CA VAL A 63 15.28 2.94 3.92
C VAL A 63 16.60 2.28 4.35
N ARG A 64 17.30 1.60 3.43
CA ARG A 64 18.60 0.96 3.72
C ARG A 64 19.75 1.95 3.93
N ARG A 65 19.67 3.16 3.35
CA ARG A 65 20.76 4.14 3.44
C ARG A 65 20.89 4.77 4.82
N GLU A 66 19.80 4.94 5.55
CA GLU A 66 19.86 5.53 6.89
C GLU A 66 20.42 4.56 7.95
N MET A 67 20.10 3.27 7.85
CA MET A 67 20.61 2.26 8.81
C MET A 67 22.11 1.96 8.66
N THR A 68 22.73 2.25 7.51
CA THR A 68 24.15 1.94 7.28
C THR A 68 25.09 3.12 7.53
N THR A 69 24.61 4.37 7.51
CA THR A 69 25.47 5.55 7.78
C THR A 69 25.63 5.84 9.28
N GLN A 70 24.65 5.52 10.12
CA GLN A 70 24.72 5.73 11.58
C GLN A 70 25.67 4.76 12.30
N GLN A 71 25.93 3.58 11.73
CA GLN A 71 26.80 2.56 12.34
C GLN A 71 28.29 2.75 11.98
N TYR A 72 28.60 3.40 10.86
CA TYR A 72 29.98 3.64 10.44
C TYR A 72 30.68 4.75 11.26
N SER A 73 29.94 5.81 11.62
CA SER A 73 30.47 6.95 12.38
C SER A 73 30.63 6.71 13.88
N ARG A 74 30.23 5.54 14.40
CA ARG A 74 30.36 5.19 15.83
C ARG A 74 31.48 4.17 16.13
N GLY A 75 32.20 3.70 15.11
CA GLY A 75 33.14 2.57 15.22
C GLY A 75 34.63 2.85 14.99
N GLN A 76 35.06 4.08 14.69
CA GLN A 76 36.48 4.40 14.47
C GLN A 76 37.07 5.23 15.61
N SER A 77 37.38 4.58 16.73
CA SER A 77 38.36 5.07 17.69
C SER A 77 38.94 3.92 18.49
N THR A 78 39.85 3.15 17.89
CA THR A 78 40.99 2.57 18.59
C THR A 78 42.08 2.22 17.58
N ALA A 79 43.24 2.86 17.74
CA ALA A 79 44.45 2.67 16.96
C ALA A 79 45.07 1.28 17.17
N ILE A 80 45.75 0.77 16.14
CA ILE A 80 46.73 -0.33 16.27
C ILE A 80 48.07 0.19 15.76
N PRO A 81 49.19 0.08 16.50
CA PRO A 81 50.51 0.52 16.04
C PRO A 81 51.06 -0.40 14.94
N GLN A 82 51.74 0.19 13.95
CA GLN A 82 52.46 -0.52 12.89
C GLN A 82 53.58 -1.41 13.45
N ALA A 83 53.66 -2.64 12.95
CA ALA A 83 54.84 -3.49 13.06
C ALA A 83 54.94 -4.39 11.81
N VAL A 84 55.70 -3.95 10.81
CA VAL A 84 56.68 -4.73 10.01
C VAL A 84 57.75 -3.75 9.52
#